data_AF-A0AA95JPD8-F1
#
_entry.id   AF-A0AA95JPD8-F1
#
_cell.length_a   1.000
_cell.length_b   1.000
_cell.length_c   1.000
_cell.angle_alpha   90.00
_cell.angle_beta   90.00
_cell.angle_gamma   90.00
#
_symmetry.space_group_name_H-M   'P 1'
#
loop_
_entity.id
_entity.type
_entity.pdbx_description
1 polymer ?
#
loop_
_entity_poly.entity_id
_entity_poly.type
_entity_poly.pdbx_seq_one_letter_code
_entity_poly.pdbx_strand_id
1 'polypeptide(L)'
;MTYPLAPRERPPGQSFPFVEDENGNITGDGHQDRAAFAAAVNRYEEAHPTGADPVEADDVAHQWVTVDEGGELLTACEESTPGAVAVTTLWGQR
;
A
#
# COMPACT_ATOMS: atom_id res chain seq x y z
N MET A 1 -4.13 -28.74 -17.05
CA MET A 1 -4.60 -27.46 -17.62
C MET A 1 -4.27 -26.39 -16.61
N THR A 2 -3.18 -25.66 -16.84
CA THR A 2 -2.72 -24.58 -15.95
C THR A 2 -3.43 -23.31 -16.38
N TYR A 3 -4.24 -22.74 -15.49
CA TYR A 3 -4.80 -21.41 -15.70
C TYR A 3 -3.69 -20.38 -15.46
N PRO A 4 -3.38 -19.48 -16.42
CA PRO A 4 -2.61 -18.30 -16.08
C PRO A 4 -3.49 -17.43 -15.17
N LEU A 5 -3.01 -17.14 -13.96
CA LEU A 5 -3.60 -16.13 -13.08
C LEU A 5 -3.47 -14.79 -13.80
N ALA A 6 -4.56 -14.31 -14.40
CA ALA A 6 -4.61 -12.95 -14.91
C ALA A 6 -4.44 -11.98 -13.73
N PRO A 7 -3.58 -10.96 -13.83
CA PRO A 7 -3.56 -9.90 -12.84
C PRO A 7 -4.97 -9.30 -12.78
N ARG A 8 -5.52 -9.14 -11.56
CA ARG A 8 -6.82 -8.49 -11.37
C ARG A 8 -6.71 -7.07 -11.92
N GLU A 9 -7.18 -6.85 -13.14
CA GLU A 9 -7.13 -5.54 -13.78
C GLU A 9 -7.95 -4.55 -12.94
N ARG A 10 -7.28 -3.52 -12.41
CA ARG A 10 -7.93 -2.39 -11.72
C ARG A 10 -8.97 -1.78 -12.67
N PRO A 11 -10.20 -1.46 -12.21
CA PRO A 11 -11.17 -0.77 -13.06
C PRO A 11 -10.57 0.57 -13.55
N PRO A 12 -10.66 0.88 -14.86
CA PRO A 12 -10.05 2.07 -15.42
C PRO A 12 -10.71 3.33 -14.85
N GLY A 13 -9.91 4.22 -14.25
CA GLY A 13 -10.32 5.57 -13.85
C GLY A 13 -10.32 5.87 -12.34
N GLN A 14 -10.02 4.89 -11.47
CA GLN A 14 -9.87 5.13 -10.04
C GLN A 14 -8.39 5.08 -9.65
N SER A 15 -7.75 6.25 -9.62
CA SER A 15 -6.40 6.40 -9.06
C SER A 15 -6.53 6.68 -7.58
N PHE A 16 -6.07 5.73 -6.76
CA PHE A 16 -5.87 5.93 -5.34
C PHE A 16 -4.42 6.38 -5.10
N PRO A 17 -4.15 7.17 -4.04
CA PRO A 17 -2.80 7.66 -3.74
C PRO A 17 -1.89 6.57 -3.13
N PHE A 18 -2.22 5.30 -3.39
CA PHE A 18 -1.53 4.11 -2.89
C PHE A 18 -1.69 2.92 -3.84
N VAL A 19 -0.85 1.92 -3.62
CA VAL A 19 -0.90 0.58 -4.20
C VAL A 19 -1.15 -0.44 -3.10
N GLU A 20 -1.81 -1.53 -3.45
CA GLU A 20 -2.02 -2.71 -2.60
C GLU A 20 -1.28 -3.88 -3.23
N ASP A 21 -0.48 -4.61 -2.44
CA ASP A 21 0.19 -5.84 -2.89
C ASP A 21 -0.68 -7.10 -2.68
N GLU A 22 -0.19 -8.26 -3.09
CA GLU A 22 -0.92 -9.53 -2.94
C GLU A 22 -1.11 -9.98 -1.49
N ASN A 23 -0.37 -9.38 -0.55
CA ASN A 23 -0.45 -9.66 0.88
C ASN A 23 -1.37 -8.65 1.60
N GLY A 24 -2.04 -7.75 0.87
CA GLY A 24 -2.89 -6.71 1.44
C GLY A 24 -2.10 -5.55 2.06
N ASN A 25 -0.80 -5.45 1.79
CA ASN A 25 0.00 -4.30 2.24
C ASN A 25 -0.32 -3.10 1.36
N ILE A 26 -0.72 -2.01 2.01
CA ILE A 26 -1.00 -0.76 1.31
C ILE A 26 0.20 0.18 1.45
N THR A 27 0.64 0.73 0.32
CA THR A 27 1.78 1.66 0.25
C THR A 27 1.43 2.88 -0.59
N GLY A 28 1.59 4.07 -0.04
CA GLY A 28 1.55 5.34 -0.76
C GLY A 28 2.89 6.06 -0.76
N ASP A 29 3.03 7.00 -1.68
CA ASP A 29 4.26 7.75 -1.87
C ASP A 29 4.50 8.78 -0.76
N GLY A 30 5.74 8.88 -0.28
CA GLY A 30 6.18 9.93 0.64
C GLY A 30 5.53 9.87 2.02
N HIS A 31 5.63 10.97 2.76
CA HIS A 31 4.94 11.15 4.05
C HIS A 31 3.60 11.86 3.83
N GLN A 32 2.60 11.13 3.34
CA GLN A 32 1.23 11.64 3.19
C GLN A 32 0.61 11.89 4.57
N ASP A 33 -0.37 12.79 4.62
CA ASP A 33 -1.16 12.95 5.85
C ASP A 33 -1.86 11.63 6.20
N ARG A 34 -1.68 11.18 7.44
CA ARG A 34 -2.16 9.87 7.89
C ARG A 34 -3.68 9.76 7.86
N ALA A 35 -4.38 10.82 8.24
CA ALA A 35 -5.84 10.84 8.25
C ALA A 35 -6.41 10.83 6.83
N ALA A 36 -5.81 11.61 5.93
CA ALA A 36 -6.16 11.60 4.51
C ALA A 36 -5.90 10.23 3.86
N PHE A 37 -4.79 9.57 4.22
CA PHE A 37 -4.45 8.24 3.74
C PHE A 37 -5.45 7.18 4.21
N ALA A 38 -5.71 7.12 5.52
CA ALA A 38 -6.71 6.23 6.12
C ALA A 38 -8.10 6.43 5.49
N ALA A 39 -8.53 7.67 5.28
CA ALA A 39 -9.80 7.98 4.62
C ALA A 39 -9.83 7.49 3.17
N ALA A 40 -8.72 7.58 2.43
CA ALA A 40 -8.64 7.06 1.07
C ALA A 40 -8.70 5.53 1.03
N VAL A 41 -8.06 4.84 1.99
CA VAL A 41 -8.12 3.39 2.14
C VAL A 41 -9.55 2.94 2.48
N ASN A 42 -10.19 3.56 3.46
CA ASN A 42 -11.58 3.23 3.83
C ASN A 42 -12.54 3.42 2.65
N ARG A 43 -12.34 4.47 1.85
CA ARG A 43 -13.13 4.68 0.62
C ARG A 43 -12.89 3.60 -0.44
N TYR A 44 -11.67 3.09 -0.54
CA TYR A 44 -11.36 1.96 -1.43
C TYR A 44 -12.07 0.69 -0.95
N GLU A 45 -12.09 0.44 0.36
CA GLU A 45 -12.79 -0.69 0.99
C GLU A 45 -14.31 -0.62 0.81
N GLU A 46 -14.91 0.56 0.88
CA GLU A 46 -16.33 0.73 0.56
C GLU A 46 -16.68 0.26 -0.86
N ALA A 47 -15.74 0.43 -1.80
CA ALA A 47 -15.89 -0.05 -3.17
C ALA A 47 -15.51 -1.53 -3.35
N HIS A 48 -14.60 -2.04 -2.50
CA HIS A 48 -14.06 -3.40 -2.54
C HIS A 48 -14.05 -4.01 -1.13
N PRO A 49 -15.22 -4.40 -0.60
CA PRO A 49 -15.32 -4.80 0.80
C PRO A 49 -14.55 -6.10 1.06
N THR A 50 -13.48 -6.00 1.85
CA THR A 50 -12.69 -7.14 2.34
C THR A 50 -13.23 -7.72 3.64
N GLY A 51 -14.05 -6.96 4.38
CA GLY A 51 -14.49 -7.29 5.73
C GLY A 51 -13.51 -6.88 6.83
N ALA A 52 -12.44 -6.16 6.48
CA ALA A 52 -11.53 -5.55 7.44
C ALA A 52 -12.21 -4.44 8.25
N ASP A 53 -11.70 -4.20 9.46
CA ASP A 53 -12.11 -3.06 10.27
C ASP A 53 -11.69 -1.73 9.60
N PRO A 54 -12.44 -0.64 9.83
CA PRO A 54 -12.04 0.68 9.34
C PRO A 54 -10.66 1.08 9.84
N VAL A 55 -9.85 1.61 8.94
CA VAL A 55 -8.49 2.11 9.23
C VAL A 55 -8.57 3.48 9.89
N GLU A 56 -7.84 3.68 10.99
CA GLU A 56 -7.64 4.98 11.62
C GLU A 56 -6.27 5.57 11.26
N ALA A 57 -6.08 6.87 11.54
CA ALA A 57 -4.81 7.55 11.25
C ALA A 57 -3.63 6.97 12.04
N ASP A 58 -3.88 6.38 13.21
CA ASP A 58 -2.85 5.80 14.07
C ASP A 58 -2.36 4.44 13.54
N ASP A 59 -3.12 3.78 12.67
CA ASP A 59 -2.73 2.54 11.99
C ASP A 59 -1.76 2.79 10.82
N VAL A 60 -1.64 4.06 10.40
CA VAL A 60 -0.80 4.48 9.28
C VAL A 60 0.60 4.83 9.76
N ALA A 61 1.60 4.15 9.18
CA ALA A 61 3.01 4.40 9.45
C ALA A 61 3.69 5.20 8.33
N HIS A 62 4.69 5.99 8.69
CA HIS A 62 5.65 6.57 7.75
C HIS A 62 6.96 5.83 7.92
N GLN A 63 7.53 5.33 6.82
CA GLN A 63 8.76 4.56 6.85
C GLN A 63 9.60 4.81 5.60
N TRP A 64 10.88 4.48 5.71
CA TRP A 64 11.81 4.45 4.58
C TRP A 64 11.91 3.02 4.06
N VAL A 65 11.83 2.85 2.74
CA VAL A 65 11.91 1.53 2.11
C VAL A 65 12.95 1.52 0.99
N THR A 66 13.57 0.36 0.78
CA THR A 66 14.28 0.06 -0.46
C THR A 66 13.44 -0.88 -1.30
N VAL A 67 13.55 -0.70 -2.62
CA VAL A 67 13.01 -1.65 -3.60
C VAL A 67 14.10 -2.69 -3.88
N ASP A 68 13.73 -3.97 -3.91
CA ASP A 68 14.65 -5.02 -4.33
C ASP A 68 15.06 -4.88 -5.81
N GLU A 69 16.09 -5.62 -6.24
CA GLU A 69 16.56 -5.60 -7.64
C GLU A 69 15.47 -6.06 -8.64
N GLY A 70 14.47 -6.80 -8.17
CA GLY A 70 13.32 -7.25 -8.94
C GLY A 70 12.26 -6.17 -9.18
N GLY A 71 12.24 -5.11 -8.36
CA GLY A 71 11.20 -4.09 -8.43
C GLY A 71 9.87 -4.51 -7.78
N GLU A 72 9.85 -5.66 -7.09
CA GLU A 72 8.62 -6.33 -6.66
C GLU A 72 8.42 -6.26 -5.15
N LEU A 73 9.50 -6.15 -4.37
CA LEU A 73 9.44 -6.17 -2.92
C LEU A 73 9.95 -4.86 -2.29
N LEU A 74 9.13 -4.31 -1.39
CA LEU A 74 9.53 -3.20 -0.53
C LEU A 74 10.02 -3.75 0.81
N THR A 75 11.20 -3.31 1.23
CA THR A 75 11.78 -3.68 2.53
C THR A 75 12.03 -2.43 3.35
N ALA A 76 11.52 -2.41 4.60
CA ALA A 76 11.78 -1.33 5.54
C ALA A 76 13.29 -1.17 5.80
N CYS A 77 13.76 0.07 5.81
CA CYS A 77 15.17 0.41 5.95
C CYS A 77 15.35 1.71 6.75
N GLU A 78 16.60 2.11 6.98
CA GLU A 78 16.91 3.42 7.57
C GLU A 78 16.94 4.50 6.48
N GLU A 79 16.66 5.76 6.84
CA GLU A 79 16.74 6.91 5.92
C GLU A 79 18.10 7.01 5.21
N SER A 80 19.17 6.65 5.90
CA SER A 80 20.53 6.69 5.36
C SER A 80 20.86 5.56 4.40
N THR A 81 19.98 4.57 4.22
CA THR A 81 20.21 3.46 3.29
C THR A 81 20.23 3.99 1.84
N PRO A 82 21.27 3.67 1.04
CA PRO A 82 21.31 4.08 -0.36
C PRO A 82 20.09 3.55 -1.12
N GLY A 83 19.36 4.45 -1.79
CA GLY A 83 18.13 4.11 -2.50
C GLY A 83 16.88 4.05 -1.61
N ALA A 84 16.96 4.50 -0.36
CA ALA A 84 15.79 4.64 0.50
C ALA A 84 14.80 5.67 -0.08
N VAL A 85 13.52 5.29 -0.07
CA VAL A 85 12.39 6.12 -0.48
C VAL A 85 11.42 6.22 0.68
N ALA A 86 10.97 7.43 0.99
CA ALA A 86 9.95 7.65 2.00
C ALA A 86 8.58 7.18 1.47
N VAL A 87 7.85 6.43 2.29
CA VAL A 87 6.52 5.91 1.98
C VAL A 87 5.59 5.99 3.18
N THR A 88 4.30 6.02 2.88
CA THR A 88 3.21 5.91 3.85
C THR A 88 2.61 4.52 3.72
N THR A 89 2.43 3.79 4.81
CA THR A 89 2.17 2.36 4.75
C THR A 89 1.14 1.91 5.76
N LEU A 90 0.41 0.87 5.39
CA LEU A 90 -0.40 0.04 6.27
C LEU A 90 -0.06 -1.42 5.96
N TRP A 91 0.90 -1.97 6.69
CA TRP A 91 1.45 -3.31 6.48
C TRP A 91 1.15 -4.21 7.69
N GLY A 92 0.79 -5.47 7.44
CA GLY A 92 0.54 -6.47 8.50
C GLY A 92 -0.67 -6.20 9.40
N GLN A 93 -1.54 -5.25 9.05
CA GLN A 93 -2.78 -4.92 9.77
C GLN A 93 -4.04 -5.50 9.10
N ARG A 94 -3.89 -6.26 7.99
CA ARG A 94 -4.99 -6.70 7.13
C ARG A 94 -5.08 -8.20 7.00
#